data_AF-A0A821J568-F1
#
_entry.id   AF-A0A821J568-F1
#
_cell.length_a   1.000
_cell.length_b   1.000
_cell.length_c   1.000
_cell.angle_alpha   90.00
_cell.angle_beta   90.00
_cell.angle_gamma   90.00
#
_symmetry.space_group_name_H-M   'P 1'
#
loop_
_entity.id
_entity.type
_entity.pdbx_description
1 polymer ?
#
loop_
_entity_poly.entity_id
_entity_poly.type
_entity_poly.pdbx_seq_one_letter_code
_entity_poly.pdbx_strand_id
1 'polypeptide(L)' 'EYYHDKLDLCTQADEHMSSSMVIHYLTKGVNDSLLSHIIRRHPKTPDEFLTIAQDEEKIQATLNGLSHNSAVTNDNYPND' A
#
# COMPACT_ATOMS: atom_id res chain seq x y z
N GLU A 1 -3.10 -9.74 -6.09
CA GLU A 1 -2.92 -10.28 -7.45
C GLU A 1 -2.01 -9.40 -8.32
N TYR A 2 -2.27 -8.10 -8.45
CA TYR A 2 -1.46 -7.15 -9.25
C TYR A 2 0.07 -7.24 -9.05
N TYR A 3 0.52 -7.37 -7.82
CA TYR A 3 1.95 -7.35 -7.50
C TYR A 3 2.70 -8.65 -7.80
N HIS A 4 2.03 -9.80 -7.69
CA HIS A 4 2.62 -11.08 -8.10
C HIS A 4 2.80 -11.15 -9.61
N ASP A 5 1.84 -10.60 -10.36
CA ASP A 5 1.92 -10.49 -11.82
C ASP A 5 3.10 -9.60 -12.26
N LYS A 6 3.35 -8.50 -11.54
CA LYS A 6 4.53 -7.64 -11.77
C LYS A 6 5.85 -8.32 -11.45
N LEU A 7 5.91 -9.16 -10.41
CA LEU A 7 7.11 -9.93 -10.09
C LEU A 7 7.40 -11.00 -11.15
N ASP A 8 6.36 -11.68 -11.62
CA ASP A 8 6.47 -12.65 -12.70
C ASP A 8 6.96 -11.97 -13.99
N LEU A 9 6.41 -10.80 -14.32
CA LEU A 9 6.85 -10.00 -15.47
C LEU A 9 8.32 -9.54 -15.36
N CYS A 10 8.77 -9.17 -14.16
CA CYS A 10 10.18 -8.79 -13.94
C CYS A 10 11.11 -10.01 -14.13
N THR A 11 10.68 -11.19 -13.66
CA THR A 11 11.44 -12.44 -13.78
C THR A 11 11.47 -12.95 -15.23
N GLN A 12 10.37 -12.78 -15.98
CA GLN A 12 10.32 -13.09 -17.41
C GLN A 12 11.16 -12.13 -18.26
N ALA A 13 11.26 -10.86 -17.86
CA ALA A 13 12.07 -9.87 -18.56
C ALA A 13 13.57 -10.08 -18.31
N ASP A 14 13.95 -10.43 -17.08
CA ASP A 14 15.33 -10.73 -16.71
C ASP A 14 15.36 -11.62 -15.46
N GLU A 15 15.79 -12.88 -15.62
CA GLU A 15 15.86 -13.88 -14.54
C GLU A 15 16.86 -13.49 -13.42
N HIS A 16 17.82 -12.62 -13.73
CA HIS A 16 18.84 -12.13 -12.81
C HIS A 16 18.61 -10.69 -12.35
N MET A 17 17.38 -10.17 -12.53
CA MET A 17 17.06 -8.80 -12.13
C MET A 17 17.34 -8.59 -10.64
N SER A 18 18.18 -7.59 -10.33
CA SER A 18 18.51 -7.26 -8.94
C SER A 18 17.26 -6.81 -8.18
N SER A 19 17.15 -7.22 -6.91
CA SER A 19 16.05 -6.83 -6.00
C SER A 19 15.80 -5.32 -5.97
N SER A 20 16.86 -4.51 -6.07
CA SER A 20 16.75 -3.04 -6.12
C SER A 20 16.06 -2.53 -7.38
N MET A 21 16.29 -3.20 -8.52
CA MET A 21 15.67 -2.87 -9.80
C MET A 21 14.20 -3.30 -9.82
N VAL A 22 13.88 -4.47 -9.26
CA VAL A 22 12.51 -4.93 -9.08
C VAL A 22 11.72 -3.95 -8.20
N ILE A 23 12.29 -3.56 -7.05
CA ILE A 23 11.69 -2.57 -6.15
C ILE A 23 11.47 -1.24 -6.89
N HIS A 24 12.43 -0.80 -7.72
CA HIS A 24 12.27 0.41 -8.53
C HIS A 24 11.04 0.33 -9.46
N TYR A 25 10.83 -0.78 -10.16
CA TYR A 25 9.64 -0.95 -11.00
C TYR A 25 8.35 -1.02 -10.18
N LEU A 26 8.37 -1.69 -9.04
CA LEU A 26 7.23 -1.76 -8.13
C LEU A 26 6.84 -0.36 -7.63
N THR A 27 7.81 0.50 -7.30
CA THR A 27 7.54 1.89 -6.88
C THR A 27 6.83 2.73 -7.93
N LYS A 28 7.00 2.43 -9.23
CA LYS A 28 6.31 3.15 -10.32
C LYS A 28 4.82 2.81 -10.44
N GLY A 29 4.41 1.65 -9.94
CA GLY A 29 3.01 1.21 -9.95
C GLY A 29 2.25 1.53 -8.66
N VAL A 30 2.93 2.02 -7.63
CA VAL A 30 2.34 2.32 -6.33
C VAL A 30 1.80 3.75 -6.31
N ASN A 31 0.67 3.94 -5.63
CA ASN A 31 0.06 5.24 -5.41
C ASN A 31 0.98 6.14 -4.56
N ASP A 32 1.19 7.40 -4.96
CA ASP A 32 2.09 8.34 -4.27
C ASP A 32 1.82 8.47 -2.76
N SER A 33 0.54 8.39 -2.38
CA SER A 33 0.11 8.44 -0.97
C SER A 33 0.65 7.27 -0.13
N LEU A 34 0.84 6.09 -0.74
CA LEU A 34 1.42 4.91 -0.08
C LEU A 34 2.94 4.86 -0.26
N LEU A 35 3.44 5.35 -1.39
CA LEU A 35 4.85 5.30 -1.76
C LEU A 35 5.75 5.97 -0.71
N SER A 36 5.36 7.15 -0.23
CA SER A 36 6.10 7.89 0.80
C SER A 36 6.27 7.09 2.10
N HIS A 37 5.26 6.32 2.48
CA HIS A 37 5.27 5.47 3.67
C HIS A 37 6.12 4.21 3.47
N ILE A 38 6.04 3.60 2.29
CA ILE A 38 6.78 2.39 1.94
C ILE A 38 8.29 2.70 1.86
N ILE A 39 8.68 3.78 1.16
CA ILE A 39 10.10 4.19 1.03
C ILE A 39 10.70 4.49 2.41
N ARG A 40 9.94 5.12 3.31
CA ARG A 40 10.40 5.43 4.68
C ARG A 40 10.79 4.18 5.48
N ARG A 41 10.19 3.02 5.18
CA ARG A 41 10.52 1.75 5.84
C ARG A 41 11.72 1.01 5.20
N HIS A 42 12.30 1.55 4.13
CA HIS A 42 13.49 1.03 3.46
C HIS A 42 13.47 -0.50 3.18
N PRO A 43 12.48 -0.99 2.41
CA PRO A 43 12.45 -2.42 2.02
C PRO A 43 13.70 -2.81 1.24
N LYS A 44 14.30 -3.96 1.59
CA LYS A 44 15.51 -4.48 0.91
C LYS A 44 15.19 -5.56 -0.10
N THR A 45 14.04 -6.21 0.05
CA THR A 45 13.56 -7.24 -0.86
C THR A 45 12.20 -6.84 -1.44
N PRO A 46 11.87 -7.34 -2.64
CA PRO A 46 10.53 -7.16 -3.21
C PRO A 46 9.43 -7.71 -2.29
N ASP A 47 9.69 -8.80 -1.58
CA ASP A 47 8.71 -9.39 -0.65
C ASP A 47 8.41 -8.47 0.55
N GLU A 48 9.45 -7.85 1.13
CA GLU A 48 9.29 -6.82 2.16
C GLU A 48 8.52 -5.62 1.61
N PHE A 49 8.84 -5.18 0.39
CA PHE A 49 8.12 -4.07 -0.25
C PHE A 49 6.63 -4.35 -0.34
N LEU A 50 6.24 -5.57 -0.75
CA LEU A 50 4.84 -5.97 -0.85
C LEU A 50 4.15 -6.06 0.50
N THR A 51 4.82 -6.63 1.49
CA THR A 51 4.28 -6.72 2.85
C THR A 51 3.99 -5.33 3.42
N ILE A 52 4.92 -4.39 3.25
CA ILE A 52 4.75 -3.00 3.72
C ILE A 52 3.64 -2.29 2.93
N ALA A 53 3.58 -2.49 1.61
CA ALA A 53 2.54 -1.89 0.79
C ALA A 53 1.12 -2.35 1.20
N GLN A 54 0.95 -3.65 1.49
CA GLN A 54 -0.31 -4.20 2.00
C GLN A 54 -0.66 -3.69 3.40
N ASP A 55 0.33 -3.55 4.29
CA ASP A 55 0.14 -2.99 5.63
C ASP A 55 -0.37 -1.55 5.55
N GLU A 56 0.29 -0.70 4.75
CA GLU A 56 -0.10 0.71 4.60
C GLU A 56 -1.46 0.86 3.89
N GLU A 57 -1.79 0.00 2.91
CA GLU A 57 -3.12 -0.01 2.29
C GLU A 57 -4.22 -0.37 3.31
N LYS A 58 -3.96 -1.38 4.15
CA LYS A 58 -4.89 -1.78 5.21
C LYS A 58 -5.06 -0.70 6.27
N ILE A 59 -3.97 -0.01 6.63
CA ILE A 59 -4.00 1.13 7.56
C ILE A 59 -4.82 2.27 6.96
N GLN A 60 -4.60 2.65 5.69
CA GLN A 60 -5.38 3.68 5.01
C GLN A 60 -6.86 3.29 4.88
N ALA A 61 -7.17 2.05 4.53
CA ALA A 61 -8.54 1.55 4.47
C ALA A 61 -9.24 1.63 5.84
N THR A 62 -8.54 1.26 6.91
CA THR A 62 -9.06 1.33 8.28
C THR A 62 -9.27 2.78 8.73
N LEU A 63 -8.32 3.68 8.45
CA LEU A 63 -8.44 5.12 8.74
C LEU A 63 -9.61 5.75 7.98
N ASN A 64 -9.77 5.45 6.69
CA ASN A 64 -10.90 5.94 5.90
C ASN A 64 -12.24 5.38 6.41
N GLY A 65 -12.29 4.11 6.82
CA GLY A 65 -13.47 3.51 7.44
C GLY A 65 -13.84 4.15 8.78
N LEU A 66 -12.84 4.50 9.61
CA LEU A 66 -13.05 5.21 10.87
C LEU A 66 -13.51 6.67 10.64
N SER A 67 -12.97 7.34 9.62
CA SER A 67 -13.35 8.71 9.27
C SER A 67 -14.80 8.81 8.75
N HIS A 68 -15.30 7.77 8.08
CA HIS A 68 -16.71 7.72 7.64
C HIS A 68 -17.70 7.37 8.75
N ASN A 69 -17.29 6.65 9.80
CA ASN A 69 -18.15 6.34 10.94
C ASN A 69 -18.31 7.50 11.93
N SER A 70 -17.53 8.58 11.81
CA SER A 70 -17.61 9.73 12.72
C SER A 70 -18.74 10.72 12.37
N ALA A 71 -19.44 10.53 11.26
CA ALA A 71 -20.46 11.46 10.76
C ALA A 71 -21.92 11.07 11.09
N VAL A 72 -22.15 9.99 11.85
CA VAL A 72 -23.50 9.58 12.30
C VAL A 72 -23.55 9.52 13.83
N THR A 73 -23.43 10.69 14.45
CA THR A 73 -24.01 10.90 15.79
C THR A 73 -25.14 11.90 15.62
N ASN A 74 -26.35 11.35 15.64
CA ASN A 74 -27.61 12.09 15.71
C ASN A 74 -27.56 13.11 16.87
N ASP A 75 -27.43 14.39 16.55
CA ASP A 75 -27.93 15.46 17.41
C ASP A 75 -29.46 15.51 17.29
N ASN A 76 -30.13 14.54 17.92
CA ASN A 76 -31.55 14.63 18.23
C ASN A 76 -31.66 14.77 19.75
N TYR A 77 -31.47 16.01 20.22
CA TYR A 77 -31.74 16.41 21.60
C TYR A 77 -33.27 16.60 21.74
N PRO A 78 -34.00 15.77 22.50
CA PRO A 78 -35.34 16.14 22.93
C PRO A 78 -35.20 17.21 24.02
N ASN A 79 -35.64 18.44 23.73
CA ASN A 79 -35.98 19.40 24.78
C ASN A 79 -37.29 18.92 25.42
N ASP A 80 -37.23 18.56 26.70
CA ASP A 80 -38.36 18.57 27.64
C ASP A 80 -38.22 19.81 28.53
#